data_AF-A0A7C4ZCX5-F1
#
_entry.id   AF-A0A7C4ZCX5-F1
#
_cell.length_a   1.000
_cell.length_b   1.000
_cell.length_c   1.000
_cell.angle_alpha   90.00
_cell.angle_beta   90.00
_cell.angle_gamma   90.00
#
_symmetry.space_group_name_H-M   'P 1'
#
loop_
_entity.id
_entity.type
_entity.pdbx_description
1 polymer ?
#
loop_
_entity_poly.entity_id
_entity_poly.type
_entity_poly.pdbx_seq_one_letter_code
_entity_poly.pdbx_strand_id
1 'polypeptide(L)'
;MKDKKIVMGELELELEILPEPEPLDLPKFSHDFKEVVESYNSGRADEDMPADELLARSHIAPGTGSYRDFSYIAPDIPHYIAPNCTGCMECVTECPDTAILAKVLPESVVEEELAKIEDPETRERMRAHFAKTKKFYDLPQRKGKEAGLFSIFIDPTKCKGCAECVAVCDDDALEMVHKEGTMVPEYQEEFDFFKSLPDTPSDYINERTPIDMMLTDKTHLFVGGAGSCAGCGEATALRMLAAANAFAYDDQWGIVAATGCNT
;
A
#
# COMPACT_ATOMS: atom_id res chain seq x y z
N MET A 1 21.04 31.77 16.87
CA MET A 1 19.59 31.76 16.56
C MET A 1 19.24 33.12 16.01
N LYS A 2 18.73 33.20 14.78
CA LYS A 2 18.21 34.46 14.24
C LYS A 2 16.70 34.28 14.16
N ASP A 3 15.98 35.10 14.91
CA ASP A 3 14.51 35.15 14.89
C ASP A 3 14.04 35.39 13.45
N LYS A 4 13.19 34.52 12.93
CA LYS A 4 12.49 34.76 11.67
C LYS A 4 11.14 35.37 12.00
N LYS A 5 10.98 36.66 11.71
CA LYS A 5 9.67 37.33 11.70
C LYS A 5 8.86 36.85 10.48
N ILE A 6 7.74 36.16 10.73
CA ILE A 6 6.72 35.88 9.70
C ILE A 6 5.58 36.86 9.95
N VAL A 7 5.33 37.77 9.00
CA VAL A 7 4.26 38.77 9.12
C VAL A 7 2.98 38.22 8.49
N MET A 8 1.94 38.00 9.30
CA MET A 8 0.59 37.66 8.85
C MET A 8 -0.39 38.77 9.23
N GLY A 9 -0.49 39.81 8.38
CA GLY A 9 -1.37 40.96 8.64
C GLY A 9 -0.85 41.87 9.77
N GLU A 10 -1.75 42.37 10.63
CA GLU A 10 -1.43 43.31 11.74
C GLU A 10 -0.99 42.62 13.04
N LEU A 11 -0.95 41.29 13.09
CA LEU A 11 -0.50 40.54 14.27
C LEU A 11 0.98 40.16 14.12
N GLU A 12 1.86 40.82 14.89
CA GLU A 12 3.22 40.32 15.10
C GLU A 12 3.19 39.24 16.20
N LEU A 13 3.35 37.97 15.80
CA LEU A 13 3.57 36.85 16.71
C LEU A 13 5.07 36.54 16.75
N GLU A 14 5.69 36.77 17.90
CA GLU A 14 7.02 36.22 18.20
C GLU A 14 6.88 34.73 18.53
N LEU A 15 7.13 33.87 17.56
CA LEU A 15 7.28 32.44 17.78
C LEU A 15 8.73 32.17 18.17
N GLU A 16 8.93 31.82 19.44
CA GLU A 16 10.18 31.27 19.92
C GLU A 16 10.39 29.90 19.26
N ILE A 17 11.44 29.79 18.44
CA ILE A 17 11.84 28.51 17.85
C ILE A 17 12.35 27.67 19.02
N LEU A 18 11.54 26.72 19.49
CA LEU A 18 11.97 25.73 20.45
C LEU A 18 13.26 25.07 19.94
N PRO A 19 14.22 24.76 20.83
CA PRO A 19 15.41 24.02 20.44
C PRO A 19 14.98 22.74 19.70
N GLU A 20 15.78 22.31 18.72
CA GLU A 20 15.55 21.01 18.10
C GLU A 20 15.46 19.97 19.23
N PRO A 21 14.36 19.20 19.31
CA PRO A 21 14.24 18.20 20.35
C PRO A 21 15.41 17.22 20.18
N GLU A 22 16.09 16.91 21.28
CA GLU A 22 17.07 15.84 21.24
C GLU A 22 16.37 14.57 20.71
N PRO A 23 17.02 13.80 19.82
CA PRO A 23 16.48 12.55 19.34
C PRO A 23 16.05 11.72 20.54
N LEU A 24 14.80 11.25 20.54
CA LEU A 24 14.30 10.39 21.60
C LEU A 24 15.15 9.12 21.58
N ASP A 25 15.99 8.90 22.61
CA ASP A 25 16.80 7.68 22.76
C ASP A 25 15.87 6.53 23.14
N LEU A 26 15.22 5.97 22.12
CA LEU A 26 14.29 4.87 22.28
C LEU A 26 15.07 3.56 22.36
N PRO A 27 14.81 2.73 23.40
CA PRO A 27 15.33 1.37 23.40
C PRO A 27 14.84 0.65 22.14
N LYS A 28 15.61 -0.30 21.64
CA LYS A 28 15.15 -1.15 20.54
C LYS A 28 14.02 -2.05 21.04
N PHE A 29 13.04 -2.32 20.19
CA PHE A 29 12.04 -3.36 20.47
C PHE A 29 12.78 -4.67 20.82
N SER A 30 12.45 -5.22 21.98
CA SER A 30 13.05 -6.48 22.46
C SER A 30 12.44 -7.71 21.80
N HIS A 31 11.31 -7.53 21.10
CA HIS A 31 10.54 -8.58 20.44
C HIS A 31 10.32 -8.23 18.98
N ASP A 32 10.29 -9.25 18.12
CA ASP A 32 9.70 -9.10 16.79
C ASP A 32 8.20 -8.87 16.98
N PHE A 33 7.65 -7.85 16.32
CA PHE A 33 6.22 -7.54 16.45
C PHE A 33 5.34 -8.69 15.94
N LYS A 34 5.88 -9.58 15.10
CA LYS A 34 5.22 -10.84 14.74
C LYS A 34 4.92 -11.70 15.97
N GLU A 35 5.86 -11.85 16.90
CA GLU A 35 5.67 -12.61 18.14
C GLU A 35 4.58 -11.99 19.00
N VAL A 36 4.52 -10.65 19.06
CA VAL A 36 3.46 -9.90 19.74
C VAL A 36 2.10 -10.30 19.16
N VAL A 37 1.94 -10.18 17.84
CA VAL A 37 0.67 -10.51 17.15
C VAL A 37 0.27 -11.96 17.35
N GLU A 38 1.21 -12.91 17.23
CA GLU A 38 0.96 -14.34 17.46
C GLU A 38 0.53 -14.62 18.89
N SER A 39 1.18 -14.00 19.88
CA SER A 39 0.86 -14.19 21.30
C SER A 39 -0.53 -13.66 21.65
N TYR A 40 -0.91 -12.48 21.13
CA TYR A 40 -2.27 -11.95 21.25
C TYR A 40 -3.31 -12.85 20.58
N ASN A 41 -3.03 -13.34 19.37
CA ASN A 41 -3.93 -14.26 18.65
C ASN A 41 -4.11 -15.59 19.37
N SER A 42 -3.09 -16.06 20.09
CA SER A 42 -3.16 -17.28 20.91
C SER A 42 -3.91 -17.10 22.24
N GLY A 43 -4.16 -15.85 22.64
CA GLY A 43 -4.78 -15.51 23.93
C GLY A 43 -3.86 -15.73 25.15
N ARG A 44 -2.54 -15.83 24.94
CA ARG A 44 -1.53 -16.05 25.99
C ARG A 44 -0.59 -14.85 26.19
N ALA A 45 -0.89 -13.70 25.59
CA ALA A 45 -0.04 -12.53 25.65
C ALA A 45 0.26 -12.07 27.09
N ASP A 46 -0.67 -12.25 28.02
CA ASP A 46 -0.49 -11.92 29.44
C ASP A 46 0.46 -12.88 30.18
N GLU A 47 0.60 -14.12 29.72
CA GLU A 47 1.53 -15.11 30.27
C GLU A 47 2.91 -15.02 29.61
N ASP A 48 2.93 -14.89 28.29
CA ASP A 48 4.13 -15.11 27.46
C ASP A 48 4.89 -13.81 27.15
N MET A 49 4.24 -12.64 27.24
CA MET A 49 4.88 -11.36 26.90
C MET A 49 5.39 -10.62 28.16
N PRO A 50 6.71 -10.41 28.30
CA PRO A 50 7.23 -9.59 29.38
C PRO A 50 6.85 -8.12 29.17
N ALA A 51 6.72 -7.39 30.27
CA ALA A 51 6.63 -5.94 30.18
C ALA A 51 7.98 -5.36 29.70
N ASP A 52 7.98 -4.75 28.52
CA ASP A 52 9.13 -3.99 28.01
C ASP A 52 8.89 -2.48 28.08
N GLU A 53 9.97 -1.70 27.98
CA GLU A 53 9.94 -0.26 28.17
C GLU A 53 9.16 0.50 27.07
N LEU A 54 9.13 -0.02 25.83
CA LEU A 54 8.38 0.59 24.73
C LEU A 54 6.89 0.31 24.88
N LEU A 55 6.50 -0.94 25.15
CA LEU A 55 5.10 -1.30 25.41
C LEU A 55 4.56 -0.58 26.64
N ALA A 56 5.36 -0.45 27.70
CA ALA A 56 4.98 0.32 28.91
C ALA A 56 4.71 1.80 28.61
N ARG A 57 5.29 2.35 27.54
CA ARG A 57 5.08 3.72 27.05
C ARG A 57 4.10 3.79 25.86
N SER A 58 3.46 2.67 25.51
CA SER A 58 2.54 2.54 24.38
C SER A 58 3.16 2.92 23.03
N HIS A 59 4.46 2.71 22.87
CA HIS A 59 5.14 2.88 21.58
C HIS A 59 4.97 1.60 20.75
N ILE A 60 4.45 1.76 19.54
CA ILE A 60 4.25 0.68 18.57
C ILE A 60 4.98 1.07 17.29
N ALA A 61 5.74 0.14 16.72
CA ALA A 61 6.40 0.37 15.44
C ALA A 61 5.36 0.65 14.34
N PRO A 62 5.65 1.54 13.36
CA PRO A 62 4.78 1.69 12.20
C PRO A 62 4.75 0.39 11.39
N GLY A 63 3.68 0.19 10.61
CA GLY A 63 3.58 -0.95 9.67
C GLY A 63 3.25 -2.31 10.32
N THR A 64 2.92 -2.34 11.61
CA THR A 64 2.59 -3.58 12.33
C THR A 64 1.29 -4.26 11.89
N GLY A 65 0.40 -3.52 11.22
CA GLY A 65 -0.78 -4.09 10.56
C GLY A 65 -0.44 -5.10 9.46
N SER A 66 0.78 -5.07 8.91
CA SER A 66 1.24 -6.01 7.88
C SER A 66 1.19 -7.48 8.32
N TYR A 67 1.37 -7.75 9.63
CA TYR A 67 1.33 -9.11 10.21
C TYR A 67 -0.08 -9.66 10.39
N ARG A 68 -1.13 -8.84 10.20
CA ARG A 68 -2.51 -9.31 10.31
C ARG A 68 -2.96 -9.95 9.01
N ASP A 69 -3.61 -11.10 9.13
CA ASP A 69 -4.22 -11.82 8.02
C ASP A 69 -5.75 -11.68 8.09
N PHE A 70 -6.35 -11.23 6.99
CA PHE A 70 -7.78 -11.08 6.75
C PHE A 70 -8.29 -12.01 5.63
N SER A 71 -7.46 -12.93 5.14
CA SER A 71 -7.85 -13.85 4.09
C SER A 71 -9.08 -14.70 4.43
N TYR A 72 -9.29 -14.97 5.72
CA TYR A 72 -10.39 -15.79 6.24
C TYR A 72 -11.67 -15.02 6.62
N ILE A 73 -11.67 -13.67 6.64
CA ILE A 73 -12.83 -12.92 7.15
C ILE A 73 -13.91 -12.65 6.10
N ALA A 74 -13.53 -12.58 4.82
CA ALA A 74 -14.45 -12.30 3.73
C ALA A 74 -14.55 -13.51 2.79
N PRO A 75 -15.76 -13.97 2.42
CA PRO A 75 -15.94 -15.09 1.51
C PRO A 75 -15.51 -14.76 0.08
N ASP A 76 -15.59 -13.49 -0.32
CA ASP A 76 -15.36 -13.07 -1.69
C ASP A 76 -14.10 -12.20 -1.81
N ILE A 77 -13.47 -12.20 -2.99
CA ILE A 77 -12.27 -11.43 -3.34
C ILE A 77 -12.41 -10.88 -4.76
N PRO A 78 -11.86 -9.70 -5.09
CA PRO A 78 -11.83 -9.23 -6.46
C PRO A 78 -10.92 -10.12 -7.34
N HIS A 79 -11.41 -10.47 -8.51
CA HIS A 79 -10.66 -11.11 -9.59
C HIS A 79 -10.33 -10.09 -10.68
N TYR A 80 -9.08 -10.10 -11.14
CA TYR A 80 -8.56 -9.12 -12.09
C TYR A 80 -8.60 -9.63 -13.53
N ILE A 81 -9.23 -8.85 -14.41
CA ILE A 81 -9.40 -9.13 -15.83
C ILE A 81 -8.52 -8.15 -16.61
N ALA A 82 -7.22 -8.43 -16.66
CA ALA A 82 -6.21 -7.52 -17.21
C ALA A 82 -6.49 -6.98 -18.63
N PRO A 83 -7.04 -7.76 -19.59
CA PRO A 83 -7.35 -7.25 -20.93
C PRO A 83 -8.32 -6.06 -20.95
N ASN A 84 -9.17 -5.93 -19.93
CA ASN A 84 -10.14 -4.85 -19.82
C ASN A 84 -9.56 -3.60 -19.13
N CYS A 85 -8.43 -3.74 -18.44
CA CYS A 85 -7.90 -2.67 -17.60
C CYS A 85 -7.35 -1.50 -18.41
N THR A 86 -7.77 -0.28 -18.07
CA THR A 86 -7.29 0.96 -18.69
C THR A 86 -6.08 1.58 -17.98
N GLY A 87 -5.73 1.09 -16.78
CA GLY A 87 -4.68 1.67 -15.94
C GLY A 87 -5.09 3.00 -15.28
N CYS A 88 -6.37 3.15 -14.95
CA CYS A 88 -6.94 4.37 -14.37
C CYS A 88 -6.56 4.60 -12.89
N MET A 89 -6.12 3.56 -12.17
CA MET A 89 -5.76 3.59 -10.73
C MET A 89 -6.91 3.83 -9.74
N GLU A 90 -8.17 3.86 -10.17
CA GLU A 90 -9.31 4.11 -9.28
C GLU A 90 -9.50 2.99 -8.26
N CYS A 91 -9.40 1.73 -8.68
CA CYS A 91 -9.48 0.57 -7.78
C CYS A 91 -8.40 0.58 -6.69
N VAL A 92 -7.17 1.04 -7.03
CA VAL A 92 -6.06 1.22 -6.08
C VAL A 92 -6.35 2.34 -5.10
N THR A 93 -6.91 3.44 -5.60
CA THR A 93 -7.26 4.63 -4.82
C THR A 93 -8.37 4.33 -3.81
N GLU A 94 -9.44 3.66 -4.23
CA GLU A 94 -10.61 3.41 -3.38
C GLU A 94 -10.38 2.32 -2.32
N CYS A 95 -9.39 1.44 -2.52
CA CYS A 95 -9.15 0.35 -1.57
C CYS A 95 -8.69 0.90 -0.19
N PRO A 96 -9.45 0.64 0.89
CA PRO A 96 -9.15 1.22 2.21
C PRO A 96 -8.01 0.52 2.95
N ASP A 97 -7.68 -0.71 2.57
CA ASP A 97 -6.75 -1.59 3.31
C ASP A 97 -5.46 -1.89 2.54
N THR A 98 -5.16 -1.16 1.45
CA THR A 98 -3.97 -1.43 0.62
C THR A 98 -3.92 -2.86 0.07
N ALA A 99 -5.09 -3.47 -0.10
CA ALA A 99 -5.22 -4.82 -0.60
C ALA A 99 -5.08 -4.93 -2.12
N ILE A 100 -5.06 -3.81 -2.84
CA ILE A 100 -4.81 -3.78 -4.28
C ILE A 100 -3.77 -2.71 -4.58
N LEU A 101 -2.71 -3.12 -5.26
CA LEU A 101 -1.55 -2.32 -5.60
C LEU A 101 -1.22 -2.47 -7.08
N ALA A 102 -0.60 -1.45 -7.66
CA ALA A 102 -0.25 -1.41 -9.07
C ALA A 102 1.22 -1.14 -9.29
N LYS A 103 1.74 -1.66 -10.41
CA LYS A 103 3.07 -1.34 -10.94
C LYS A 103 3.01 -1.12 -12.44
N VAL A 104 3.90 -0.26 -12.94
CA VAL A 104 4.17 -0.12 -14.37
C VAL A 104 5.63 -0.43 -14.61
N LEU A 105 5.91 -1.46 -15.39
CA LEU A 105 7.27 -1.88 -15.71
C LEU A 105 7.49 -1.90 -17.22
N PRO A 106 8.71 -1.56 -17.71
CA PRO A 106 9.05 -1.75 -19.11
C PRO A 106 8.82 -3.21 -19.55
N GLU A 107 8.34 -3.43 -20.77
CA GLU A 107 8.05 -4.77 -21.31
C GLU A 107 9.29 -5.70 -21.23
N SER A 108 10.50 -5.17 -21.43
CA SER A 108 11.73 -5.97 -21.27
C SER A 108 11.98 -6.44 -19.84
N VAL A 109 11.71 -5.58 -18.86
CA VAL A 109 11.87 -5.89 -17.43
C VAL A 109 10.84 -6.95 -17.01
N VAL A 110 9.59 -6.83 -17.47
CA VAL A 110 8.57 -7.84 -17.18
C VAL A 110 8.98 -9.21 -17.71
N GLU A 111 9.46 -9.30 -18.95
CA GLU A 111 9.92 -10.58 -19.51
C GLU A 111 11.16 -11.13 -18.79
N GLU A 112 12.07 -10.28 -18.30
CA GLU A 112 13.20 -10.71 -17.46
C GLU A 112 12.72 -11.31 -16.13
N GLU A 113 11.80 -10.65 -15.43
CA GLU A 113 11.25 -11.14 -14.16
C GLU A 113 10.44 -12.43 -14.34
N LEU A 114 9.62 -12.52 -15.40
CA LEU A 114 8.88 -13.73 -15.74
C LEU A 114 9.82 -14.90 -16.10
N ALA A 115 10.98 -14.63 -16.72
CA ALA A 115 11.95 -15.67 -17.06
C ALA A 115 12.58 -16.34 -15.82
N LYS A 116 12.53 -15.69 -14.64
CA LYS A 116 13.02 -16.24 -13.36
C LYS A 116 12.07 -17.29 -12.77
N ILE A 117 10.80 -17.33 -13.20
CA ILE A 117 9.81 -18.31 -12.74
C ILE A 117 10.03 -19.62 -13.50
N GLU A 118 10.46 -20.68 -12.81
CA GLU A 118 10.76 -21.97 -13.44
C GLU A 118 9.51 -22.69 -13.96
N ASP A 119 8.42 -22.65 -13.20
CA ASP A 119 7.17 -23.32 -13.55
C ASP A 119 6.42 -22.58 -14.69
N PRO A 120 6.14 -23.24 -15.83
CA PRO A 120 5.49 -22.59 -16.95
C PRO A 120 4.04 -22.14 -16.69
N GLU A 121 3.30 -22.88 -15.85
CA GLU A 121 1.89 -22.55 -15.55
C GLU A 121 1.82 -21.31 -14.66
N THR A 122 2.63 -21.26 -13.59
CA THR A 122 2.79 -20.08 -12.75
C THR A 122 3.29 -18.89 -13.58
N ARG A 123 4.27 -19.09 -14.48
CA ARG A 123 4.79 -18.02 -15.34
C ARG A 123 3.69 -17.41 -16.21
N GLU A 124 2.83 -18.24 -16.81
CA GLU A 124 1.74 -17.76 -17.64
C GLU A 124 0.65 -17.07 -16.81
N ARG A 125 0.36 -17.57 -15.60
CA ARG A 125 -0.54 -16.90 -14.66
C ARG A 125 -0.03 -15.50 -14.30
N MET A 126 1.25 -15.37 -13.91
CA MET A 126 1.85 -14.06 -13.62
C MET A 126 1.85 -13.13 -14.83
N ARG A 127 2.12 -13.66 -16.04
CA ARG A 127 2.05 -12.88 -17.28
C ARG A 127 0.65 -12.30 -17.51
N ALA A 128 -0.40 -13.04 -17.16
CA ALA A 128 -1.78 -12.61 -17.37
C ALA A 128 -2.18 -11.36 -16.54
N HIS A 129 -1.41 -10.97 -15.51
CA HIS A 129 -1.64 -9.73 -14.76
C HIS A 129 -1.15 -8.46 -15.47
N PHE A 130 -0.47 -8.57 -16.60
CA PHE A 130 0.09 -7.41 -17.29
C PHE A 130 -0.81 -6.96 -18.45
N ALA A 131 -1.35 -5.75 -18.33
CA ALA A 131 -2.21 -5.08 -19.28
C ALA A 131 -1.44 -4.09 -20.16
N LYS A 132 -1.78 -4.10 -21.46
CA LYS A 132 -1.32 -3.10 -22.43
C LYS A 132 -2.30 -1.94 -22.48
N THR A 133 -2.00 -0.87 -21.76
CA THR A 133 -2.90 0.29 -21.63
C THR A 133 -2.54 1.40 -22.61
N LYS A 134 -3.51 2.26 -22.95
CA LYS A 134 -3.24 3.46 -23.77
C LYS A 134 -2.17 4.36 -23.13
N LYS A 135 -2.26 4.54 -21.81
CA LYS A 135 -1.42 5.48 -21.06
C LYS A 135 0.02 5.02 -20.93
N PHE A 136 0.24 3.76 -20.57
CA PHE A 136 1.56 3.24 -20.24
C PHE A 136 2.20 2.44 -21.39
N TYR A 137 1.41 1.91 -22.32
CA TYR A 137 1.92 1.15 -23.46
C TYR A 137 1.95 1.99 -24.75
N ASP A 138 0.78 2.41 -25.26
CA ASP A 138 0.68 3.06 -26.58
C ASP A 138 1.36 4.44 -26.64
N LEU A 139 1.15 5.27 -25.63
CA LEU A 139 1.67 6.65 -25.60
C LEU A 139 3.21 6.69 -25.54
N PRO A 140 3.91 5.89 -24.70
CA PRO A 140 5.37 5.81 -24.75
C PRO A 140 5.91 5.34 -26.10
N GLN A 141 5.32 4.30 -26.70
CA GLN A 141 5.75 3.80 -28.02
C GLN A 141 5.66 4.89 -29.10
N ARG A 142 4.56 5.67 -29.12
CA ARG A 142 4.39 6.80 -30.06
C ARG A 142 5.43 7.91 -29.88
N LYS A 143 6.03 7.99 -28.69
CA LYS A 143 7.09 8.95 -28.36
C LYS A 143 8.49 8.36 -28.53
N GLY A 144 8.62 7.14 -29.06
CA GLY A 144 9.89 6.44 -29.20
C GLY A 144 10.52 6.02 -27.87
N LYS A 145 9.72 5.94 -26.80
CA LYS A 145 10.10 5.37 -25.52
C LYS A 145 9.69 3.91 -25.46
N GLU A 146 10.31 3.16 -24.55
CA GLU A 146 9.90 1.78 -24.28
C GLU A 146 8.47 1.73 -23.74
N ALA A 147 7.76 0.65 -24.07
CA ALA A 147 6.38 0.44 -23.62
C ALA A 147 6.36 -0.08 -22.18
N GLY A 148 5.50 0.49 -21.35
CA GLY A 148 5.22 0.02 -20.01
C GLY A 148 4.00 -0.89 -19.97
N LEU A 149 4.11 -2.01 -19.25
CA LEU A 149 2.99 -2.89 -18.92
C LEU A 149 2.46 -2.50 -17.55
N PHE A 150 1.15 -2.23 -17.49
CA PHE A 150 0.45 -1.93 -16.25
C PHE A 150 -0.04 -3.22 -15.61
N SER A 151 0.05 -3.34 -14.29
CA SER A 151 -0.46 -4.50 -13.57
C SER A 151 -1.08 -4.09 -12.25
N ILE A 152 -2.07 -4.86 -11.80
CA ILE A 152 -2.54 -4.82 -10.42
C ILE A 152 -2.50 -6.21 -9.82
N PHE A 153 -2.21 -6.26 -8.53
CA PHE A 153 -2.17 -7.48 -7.74
C PHE A 153 -2.98 -7.28 -6.46
N ILE A 154 -3.65 -8.35 -6.03
CA ILE A 154 -4.53 -8.33 -4.87
C ILE A 154 -3.87 -9.09 -3.72
N ASP A 155 -3.60 -8.42 -2.60
CA ASP A 155 -3.15 -9.06 -1.36
C ASP A 155 -4.34 -9.76 -0.68
N PRO A 156 -4.38 -11.10 -0.67
CA PRO A 156 -5.50 -11.82 -0.05
C PRO A 156 -5.52 -11.64 1.47
N THR A 157 -4.40 -11.31 2.10
CA THR A 157 -4.28 -11.13 3.55
C THR A 157 -4.77 -9.77 4.03
N LYS A 158 -4.99 -8.82 3.12
CA LYS A 158 -5.46 -7.47 3.44
C LYS A 158 -6.87 -7.21 2.91
N CYS A 159 -7.29 -7.96 1.89
CA CYS A 159 -8.61 -7.80 1.30
C CYS A 159 -9.73 -8.23 2.27
N LYS A 160 -10.63 -7.28 2.58
CA LYS A 160 -11.83 -7.52 3.40
C LYS A 160 -13.11 -7.76 2.58
N GLY A 161 -13.01 -7.92 1.26
CA GLY A 161 -14.14 -8.22 0.38
C GLY A 161 -15.21 -7.11 0.31
N CYS A 162 -14.85 -5.85 0.51
CA CYS A 162 -15.79 -4.72 0.50
C CYS A 162 -16.35 -4.33 -0.88
N ALA A 163 -15.73 -4.82 -1.96
CA ALA A 163 -16.10 -4.55 -3.34
C ALA A 163 -16.00 -3.09 -3.84
N GLU A 164 -15.48 -2.13 -3.06
CA GLU A 164 -15.29 -0.73 -3.51
C GLU A 164 -14.45 -0.64 -4.80
N CYS A 165 -13.38 -1.44 -4.88
CA CYS A 165 -12.54 -1.53 -6.08
C CYS A 165 -13.26 -2.04 -7.34
N VAL A 166 -14.29 -2.89 -7.17
CA VAL A 166 -15.14 -3.39 -8.27
C VAL A 166 -16.18 -2.33 -8.61
N ALA A 167 -16.82 -1.72 -7.61
CA ALA A 167 -17.87 -0.72 -7.78
C ALA A 167 -17.39 0.52 -8.54
N VAL A 168 -16.11 0.91 -8.37
CA VAL A 168 -15.51 2.05 -9.07
C VAL A 168 -14.98 1.68 -10.47
N CYS A 169 -14.93 0.40 -10.83
CA CYS A 169 -14.36 -0.02 -12.11
C CYS A 169 -15.38 0.08 -13.25
N ASP A 170 -15.32 1.17 -14.02
CA ASP A 170 -16.20 1.39 -15.18
C ASP A 170 -15.88 0.52 -16.41
N ASP A 171 -14.77 -0.23 -16.37
CA ASP A 171 -14.23 -0.99 -17.52
C ASP A 171 -14.46 -2.51 -17.40
N ASP A 172 -15.18 -3.00 -16.39
CA ASP A 172 -15.34 -4.44 -16.12
C ASP A 172 -13.99 -5.18 -16.01
N ALA A 173 -12.96 -4.50 -15.46
CA ALA A 173 -11.64 -5.08 -15.25
C ALA A 173 -11.50 -5.80 -13.91
N LEU A 174 -12.51 -5.72 -13.05
CA LEU A 174 -12.58 -6.38 -11.77
C LEU A 174 -13.98 -6.96 -11.54
N GLU A 175 -14.06 -8.14 -10.95
CA GLU A 175 -15.33 -8.72 -10.51
C GLU A 175 -15.16 -9.41 -9.16
N MET A 176 -16.20 -9.44 -8.32
CA MET A 176 -16.14 -10.21 -7.07
C MET A 176 -16.37 -11.69 -7.36
N VAL A 177 -15.47 -12.54 -6.88
CA VAL A 177 -15.58 -14.00 -6.97
C VAL A 177 -15.54 -14.63 -5.60
N HIS A 178 -16.21 -15.77 -5.44
CA HIS A 178 -16.18 -16.54 -4.21
C HIS A 178 -14.85 -17.28 -4.06
N LYS A 179 -14.23 -17.20 -2.88
CA LYS A 179 -12.98 -17.90 -2.60
C LYS A 179 -13.24 -19.40 -2.48
N GLU A 180 -12.60 -20.20 -3.33
CA GLU A 180 -12.69 -21.65 -3.29
C GLU A 180 -11.32 -22.30 -3.51
N GLY A 181 -11.18 -23.56 -3.08
CA GLY A 181 -10.00 -24.39 -3.38
C GLY A 181 -8.66 -23.72 -3.02
N THR A 182 -7.83 -23.51 -4.04
CA THR A 182 -6.45 -23.00 -3.95
C THR A 182 -6.33 -21.50 -4.19
N MET A 183 -7.43 -20.77 -4.33
CA MET A 183 -7.41 -19.35 -4.72
C MET A 183 -6.62 -18.47 -3.73
N VAL A 184 -6.78 -18.63 -2.42
CA VAL A 184 -6.04 -17.81 -1.45
C VAL A 184 -4.51 -18.03 -1.55
N PRO A 185 -4.01 -19.27 -1.56
CA PRO A 185 -2.60 -19.54 -1.87
C PRO A 185 -2.11 -18.99 -3.22
N GLU A 186 -2.92 -19.07 -4.27
CA GLU A 186 -2.57 -18.55 -5.61
C GLU A 186 -2.42 -17.03 -5.60
N TYR A 187 -3.38 -16.32 -5.00
CA TYR A 187 -3.32 -14.86 -4.83
C TYR A 187 -2.14 -14.45 -3.94
N GLN A 188 -1.77 -15.28 -2.95
CA GLN A 188 -0.59 -15.03 -2.12
C GLN A 188 0.68 -15.13 -2.95
N GLU A 189 0.82 -16.16 -3.79
CA GLU A 189 1.95 -16.34 -4.69
C GLU A 189 2.05 -15.17 -5.71
N GLU A 190 0.91 -14.72 -6.22
CA GLU A 190 0.81 -13.55 -7.11
C GLU A 190 1.25 -12.26 -6.42
N PHE A 191 0.79 -12.04 -5.19
CA PHE A 191 1.19 -10.85 -4.42
C PHE A 191 2.66 -10.92 -3.95
N ASP A 192 3.20 -12.11 -3.70
CA ASP A 192 4.62 -12.31 -3.44
C ASP A 192 5.46 -12.00 -4.68
N PHE A 193 4.99 -12.38 -5.87
CA PHE A 193 5.60 -11.96 -7.14
C PHE A 193 5.60 -10.43 -7.27
N PHE A 194 4.46 -9.76 -7.03
CA PHE A 194 4.38 -8.29 -7.01
C PHE A 194 5.44 -7.64 -6.11
N LYS A 195 5.63 -8.16 -4.88
CA LYS A 195 6.63 -7.64 -3.93
C LYS A 195 8.07 -7.86 -4.40
N SER A 196 8.31 -8.86 -5.24
CA SER A 196 9.65 -9.15 -5.80
C SER A 196 9.99 -8.31 -7.05
N LEU A 197 8.97 -7.77 -7.72
CA LEU A 197 9.15 -6.88 -8.86
C LEU A 197 9.89 -5.60 -8.45
N PRO A 198 10.70 -5.00 -9.35
CA PRO A 198 11.30 -3.69 -9.10
C PRO A 198 10.24 -2.58 -8.98
N ASP A 199 10.66 -1.41 -8.51
CA ASP A 199 9.78 -0.24 -8.43
C ASP A 199 9.46 0.32 -9.84
N THR A 200 8.33 1.00 -9.98
CA THR A 200 7.93 1.66 -11.23
C THR A 200 8.94 2.76 -11.59
N PRO A 201 9.56 2.74 -12.79
CA PRO A 201 10.44 3.83 -13.21
C PRO A 201 9.70 5.17 -13.27
N SER A 202 10.35 6.24 -12.78
CA SER A 202 9.76 7.59 -12.71
C SER A 202 9.27 8.12 -14.06
N ASP A 203 9.83 7.64 -15.17
CA ASP A 203 9.41 7.96 -16.54
C ASP A 203 7.94 7.57 -16.84
N TYR A 204 7.36 6.65 -16.07
CA TYR A 204 5.95 6.25 -16.15
C TYR A 204 5.06 6.93 -15.11
N ILE A 205 5.62 7.72 -14.19
CA ILE A 205 4.86 8.41 -13.13
C ILE A 205 4.63 9.85 -13.56
N ASN A 206 3.38 10.23 -13.80
CA ASN A 206 3.04 11.60 -14.15
C ASN A 206 2.61 12.40 -12.92
N GLU A 207 3.47 13.30 -12.43
CA GLU A 207 3.16 14.17 -11.28
C GLU A 207 1.92 15.07 -11.47
N ARG A 208 1.48 15.31 -12.72
CA ARG A 208 0.24 16.05 -13.00
C ARG A 208 -1.02 15.21 -12.84
N THR A 209 -0.87 13.91 -12.65
CA THR A 209 -1.95 12.95 -12.38
C THR A 209 -1.73 12.41 -10.98
N PRO A 210 -2.28 13.06 -9.93
CA PRO A 210 -1.90 12.78 -8.54
C PRO A 210 -1.99 11.30 -8.15
N ILE A 211 -2.96 10.57 -8.70
CA ILE A 211 -3.14 9.12 -8.44
C ILE A 211 -1.95 8.26 -8.91
N ASP A 212 -1.11 8.74 -9.84
CA ASP A 212 0.09 8.03 -10.29
C ASP A 212 1.16 7.95 -9.21
N MET A 213 1.07 8.78 -8.16
CA MET A 213 2.00 8.69 -7.02
C MET A 213 1.99 7.30 -6.39
N MET A 214 0.86 6.60 -6.43
CA MET A 214 0.68 5.24 -5.89
C MET A 214 1.41 4.15 -6.69
N LEU A 215 2.00 4.47 -7.84
CA LEU A 215 2.78 3.52 -8.64
C LEU A 215 4.18 3.26 -8.08
N THR A 216 4.67 4.12 -7.18
CA THR A 216 5.98 3.91 -6.55
C THR A 216 5.85 3.34 -5.15
N ASP A 217 6.69 2.35 -4.85
CA ASP A 217 6.71 1.61 -3.59
C ASP A 217 6.90 2.53 -2.37
N LYS A 218 7.57 3.69 -2.55
CA LYS A 218 7.78 4.66 -1.45
C LYS A 218 6.47 5.23 -0.88
N THR A 219 5.36 5.14 -1.61
CA THR A 219 4.06 5.64 -1.16
C THR A 219 3.21 4.61 -0.45
N HIS A 220 3.63 3.34 -0.41
CA HIS A 220 2.87 2.24 0.20
C HIS A 220 3.06 2.18 1.73
N LEU A 221 3.05 3.33 2.41
CA LEU A 221 3.29 3.43 3.86
C LEU A 221 2.12 2.94 4.71
N PHE A 222 0.88 3.06 4.21
CA PHE A 222 -0.29 2.45 4.84
C PHE A 222 -0.34 0.97 4.42
N VAL A 223 0.12 0.06 5.28
CA VAL A 223 0.32 -1.35 4.94
C VAL A 223 -0.93 -2.24 5.04
N GLY A 224 -2.09 -1.64 5.31
CA GLY A 224 -3.32 -2.38 5.58
C GLY A 224 -3.34 -3.04 6.96
N GLY A 225 -4.26 -3.99 7.16
CA GLY A 225 -4.41 -4.66 8.45
C GLY A 225 -5.14 -3.81 9.50
N ALA A 226 -5.75 -2.69 9.10
CA ALA A 226 -6.45 -1.80 10.01
C ALA A 226 -7.69 -2.51 10.60
N GLY A 227 -8.03 -2.21 11.85
CA GLY A 227 -9.24 -2.71 12.50
C GLY A 227 -10.55 -2.07 12.00
N SER A 228 -10.49 -1.26 10.95
CA SER A 228 -11.64 -0.59 10.34
C SER A 228 -12.61 -1.57 9.68
N CYS A 229 -13.86 -1.13 9.53
CA CYS A 229 -14.89 -1.87 8.79
C CYS A 229 -14.48 -2.09 7.32
N ALA A 230 -15.04 -3.12 6.68
CA ALA A 230 -14.91 -3.33 5.25
C ALA A 230 -15.53 -2.12 4.50
N GLY A 231 -14.77 -1.50 3.58
CA GLY A 231 -15.23 -0.33 2.82
C GLY A 231 -15.13 0.99 3.60
N CYS A 232 -14.26 1.07 4.61
CA CYS A 232 -14.13 2.27 5.44
C CYS A 232 -13.52 3.46 4.66
N GLY A 233 -14.34 4.47 4.33
CA GLY A 233 -13.89 5.69 3.66
C GLY A 233 -12.88 6.53 4.45
N GLU A 234 -12.88 6.45 5.80
CA GLU A 234 -11.84 7.12 6.61
C GLU A 234 -10.46 6.50 6.37
N ALA A 235 -10.39 5.17 6.24
CA ALA A 235 -9.14 4.46 5.96
C ALA A 235 -8.62 4.80 4.55
N THR A 236 -9.51 4.88 3.55
CA THR A 236 -9.17 5.37 2.21
C THR A 236 -8.57 6.78 2.27
N ALA A 237 -9.21 7.71 2.98
CA ALA A 237 -8.70 9.07 3.12
C ALA A 237 -7.33 9.14 3.82
N LEU A 238 -7.13 8.37 4.89
CA LEU A 238 -5.84 8.30 5.60
C LEU A 238 -4.74 7.66 4.75
N ARG A 239 -5.06 6.59 4.00
CA ARG A 239 -4.13 5.98 3.05
C ARG A 239 -3.70 6.98 1.97
N MET A 240 -4.66 7.72 1.40
CA MET A 240 -4.34 8.72 0.38
C MET A 240 -3.54 9.89 0.93
N LEU A 241 -3.83 10.34 2.16
CA LEU A 241 -3.03 11.32 2.87
C LEU A 241 -1.58 10.82 3.06
N ALA A 242 -1.42 9.57 3.51
CA ALA A 242 -0.11 8.98 3.72
C ALA A 242 0.69 8.88 2.43
N ALA A 243 0.06 8.41 1.35
CA ALA A 243 0.68 8.32 0.04
C ALA A 243 1.11 9.69 -0.51
N ALA A 244 0.23 10.69 -0.43
CA ALA A 244 0.54 12.05 -0.91
C ALA A 244 1.71 12.67 -0.14
N ASN A 245 1.72 12.54 1.18
CA ASN A 245 2.82 13.06 2.00
C ASN A 245 4.12 12.27 1.77
N ALA A 246 4.04 10.94 1.64
CA ALA A 246 5.20 10.12 1.27
C ALA A 246 5.79 10.53 -0.09
N PHE A 247 4.92 10.83 -1.05
CA PHE A 247 5.37 11.24 -2.37
C PHE A 247 6.12 12.58 -2.34
N ALA A 248 5.58 13.56 -1.59
CA ALA A 248 6.09 14.93 -1.54
C ALA A 248 7.24 15.15 -0.53
N TYR A 249 7.22 14.42 0.59
CA TYR A 249 8.07 14.68 1.76
C TYR A 249 8.76 13.42 2.29
N ASP A 250 8.68 12.29 1.58
CA ASP A 250 9.23 11.00 1.99
C ASP A 250 8.78 10.62 3.42
N ASP A 251 9.69 10.54 4.40
CA ASP A 251 9.38 10.21 5.79
C ASP A 251 9.27 11.44 6.72
N GLN A 252 9.33 12.67 6.16
CA GLN A 252 9.38 13.93 6.91
C GLN A 252 7.99 14.51 7.20
N TRP A 253 7.08 13.69 7.70
CA TRP A 253 5.71 14.10 8.03
C TRP A 253 5.12 13.22 9.15
N GLY A 254 4.01 13.65 9.75
CA GLY A 254 3.34 12.90 10.81
C GLY A 254 1.88 13.30 11.00
N ILE A 255 1.12 12.47 11.72
CA ILE A 255 -0.30 12.68 12.01
C ILE A 255 -0.48 12.86 13.52
N VAL A 256 -1.14 13.94 13.93
CA VAL A 256 -1.68 14.09 15.28
C VAL A 256 -3.18 13.84 15.20
N ALA A 257 -3.60 12.69 15.71
CA ALA A 257 -4.97 12.21 15.61
C ALA A 257 -5.77 12.54 16.88
N ALA A 258 -6.93 13.18 16.71
CA ALA A 258 -7.93 13.23 17.77
C ALA A 258 -8.53 11.82 17.97
N THR A 259 -8.96 11.50 19.19
CA THR A 259 -9.60 10.22 19.50
C THR A 259 -10.86 10.03 18.66
N GLY A 260 -10.96 8.89 17.97
CA GLY A 260 -12.05 8.56 17.06
C GLY A 260 -11.81 7.24 16.34
N CYS A 261 -12.55 6.96 15.27
CA CYS A 261 -12.35 5.76 14.45
C CYS A 261 -10.98 5.74 13.75
N ASN A 262 -10.32 6.89 13.63
CA ASN A 262 -9.00 7.10 13.05
C ASN A 262 -7.83 6.80 14.02
N THR A 263 -8.10 6.45 15.28
CA THR A 263 -7.11 6.04 16.31
C THR A 263 -7.36 4.62 16.76
#